data_AF-A0A6C0NTG8-F1
#
_entry.id   AF-A0A6C0NTG8-F1
#
_cell.length_a   1.000
_cell.length_b   1.000
_cell.length_c   1.000
_cell.angle_alpha   90.00
_cell.angle_beta   90.00
_cell.angle_gamma   90.00
#
_symmetry.space_group_name_H-M   'P 1'
#
loop_
_entity.id
_entity.type
_entity.pdbx_description
1 polymer ?
#
loop_
_entity_poly.entity_id
_entity_poly.type
_entity_poly.pdbx_seq_one_letter_code
_entity_poly.pdbx_strand_id
1 'polypeptide(L)'
;MKYLTCLALLFVFLGAQVIYACDPGWDSDEMSEKSIAMIKGTVISTDNHGRIAHVKVIQYIGPGDAPKLVHFPATTPSAVGICEDMSTRYKAGKTYFFYLKKVGPDPEVLFPGAKSALPVEDNNTVRVDIAHNESPSAVAQEFASAHHEEIKTPGQAAEVWGKDNSLSRLTIVLLSSAGFIIVLLVVGAIVFLKRKK
;
A
#
# COMPACT_ATOMS: atom_id res chain seq x y z
N MET A 1 50.58 18.13 43.76
CA MET A 1 49.20 17.60 43.85
C MET A 1 48.21 18.74 43.76
N LYS A 2 47.48 18.87 42.64
CA LYS A 2 46.15 19.52 42.51
C LYS A 2 45.71 19.51 41.03
N TYR A 3 45.93 18.38 40.34
CA TYR A 3 45.20 18.02 39.13
C TYR A 3 43.90 17.33 39.59
N LEU A 4 42.96 18.09 40.17
CA LEU A 4 41.74 17.49 40.73
C LEU A 4 40.53 18.43 40.67
N THR A 5 40.44 19.25 39.63
CA THR A 5 39.29 20.13 39.37
C THR A 5 38.91 20.16 37.89
N CYS A 6 39.21 19.08 37.15
CA CYS A 6 38.84 18.92 35.74
C CYS A 6 37.89 17.73 35.47
N LEU A 7 37.40 17.04 36.51
CA LEU A 7 36.61 15.81 36.38
C LEU A 7 35.11 15.96 36.69
N ALA A 8 34.60 17.19 36.84
CA ALA A 8 33.19 17.44 37.13
C ALA A 8 32.40 18.01 35.93
N LEU A 9 33.03 18.18 34.77
CA LEU A 9 32.40 18.71 33.55
C LEU A 9 32.19 17.65 32.45
N LEU A 10 32.55 16.39 32.69
CA LEU A 10 32.58 15.35 31.66
C LEU A 10 31.42 14.33 31.70
N PHE A 11 30.41 14.51 32.57
CA PHE A 11 29.36 13.49 32.78
C PHE A 11 27.91 13.98 32.61
N VAL A 12 27.69 15.18 32.04
CA VAL A 12 26.32 15.65 31.69
C VAL A 12 26.06 15.63 30.19
N PHE A 13 26.91 14.94 29.42
CA PHE A 13 26.53 14.35 28.13
C PHE A 13 26.04 12.91 28.35
N LEU A 14 25.17 12.71 29.35
CA LEU A 14 24.23 11.60 29.32
C LEU A 14 23.41 11.82 28.05
N GLY A 15 23.82 11.12 27.00
CA GLY A 15 23.12 11.09 25.73
C GLY A 15 21.66 10.92 26.04
N ALA A 16 20.87 11.93 25.67
CA ALA A 16 19.45 11.76 25.46
C ALA A 16 19.37 10.66 24.40
N GLN A 17 19.29 9.41 24.85
CA GLN A 17 18.84 8.31 24.04
C GLN A 17 17.39 8.69 23.76
N VAL A 18 17.18 9.34 22.61
CA VAL A 18 15.85 9.55 22.08
C VAL A 18 15.35 8.13 21.83
N ILE A 19 14.63 7.59 22.82
CA ILE A 19 13.89 6.35 22.64
C ILE A 19 12.81 6.74 21.63
N TYR A 20 13.06 6.42 20.37
CA TYR A 20 12.00 6.35 19.37
C TYR A 20 11.11 5.21 19.83
N ALA A 21 10.12 5.54 20.66
CA ALA A 21 8.97 4.69 20.83
C ALA A 21 8.33 4.65 19.44
N CYS A 22 8.51 3.52 18.75
CA CYS A 22 7.64 3.20 17.64
C CYS A 22 6.25 3.13 18.24
N ASP A 23 5.50 4.22 18.14
CA ASP A 23 4.07 4.16 18.33
C ASP A 23 3.62 3.12 17.31
N PRO A 24 3.08 1.97 17.74
CA PRO A 24 2.58 1.00 16.79
C PRO A 24 1.47 1.62 15.92
N GLY A 25 0.94 2.80 16.29
CA GLY A 25 0.22 3.72 15.42
C GLY A 25 -1.03 3.05 14.90
N TRP A 26 -1.83 2.54 15.83
CA TRP A 26 -3.15 2.00 15.50
C TRP A 26 -3.99 3.26 15.66
N ASP A 27 -3.96 4.10 14.64
CA ASP A 27 -4.82 5.26 14.61
C ASP A 27 -5.68 5.10 13.36
N SER A 28 -6.85 4.49 13.59
CA SER A 28 -7.86 4.34 12.55
C SER A 28 -8.31 5.69 12.02
N ASP A 29 -8.28 6.76 12.84
CA ASP A 29 -8.69 8.10 12.45
C ASP A 29 -7.68 8.70 11.49
N GLU A 30 -6.38 8.60 11.79
CA GLU A 30 -5.31 9.07 10.89
C GLU A 30 -5.36 8.34 9.54
N MET A 31 -5.51 7.01 9.57
CA MET A 31 -5.62 6.24 8.33
C MET A 31 -6.90 6.57 7.58
N SER A 32 -8.00 6.78 8.29
CA SER A 32 -9.29 7.16 7.71
C SER A 32 -9.18 8.51 7.00
N GLU A 33 -8.65 9.53 7.67
CA GLU A 33 -8.51 10.89 7.13
C GLU A 33 -7.66 10.93 5.85
N LYS A 34 -6.58 10.14 5.80
CA LYS A 34 -5.62 10.16 4.69
C LYS A 34 -5.99 9.22 3.54
N SER A 35 -6.95 8.33 3.74
CA SER A 35 -7.38 7.37 2.71
C SER A 35 -8.45 7.95 1.82
N ILE A 36 -8.48 7.49 0.57
CA ILE A 36 -9.57 7.80 -0.36
C ILE A 36 -10.62 6.69 -0.43
N ALA A 37 -10.30 5.51 0.09
CA ALA A 37 -11.17 4.35 0.10
C ALA A 37 -10.70 3.33 1.14
N MET A 38 -11.62 2.46 1.53
CA MET A 38 -11.39 1.33 2.42
C MET A 38 -11.99 0.05 1.85
N ILE A 39 -11.25 -1.05 1.95
CA ILE A 39 -11.70 -2.39 1.58
C ILE A 39 -11.73 -3.27 2.82
N LYS A 40 -12.88 -3.86 3.13
CA LYS A 40 -12.93 -5.05 3.99
C LYS A 40 -12.81 -6.28 3.10
N GLY A 41 -11.81 -7.10 3.31
CA GLY A 41 -11.60 -8.28 2.48
C GLY A 41 -10.80 -9.38 3.15
N THR A 42 -10.97 -10.60 2.65
CA THR A 42 -10.18 -11.76 3.08
C THR A 42 -9.01 -11.95 2.13
N VAL A 43 -7.80 -12.06 2.69
CA VAL A 43 -6.60 -12.41 1.94
C VAL A 43 -6.73 -13.86 1.51
N ILE A 44 -6.79 -14.13 0.21
CA ILE A 44 -6.91 -15.49 -0.33
C ILE A 44 -5.54 -16.13 -0.59
N SER A 45 -4.54 -15.32 -0.92
CA SER A 45 -3.15 -15.75 -1.09
C SER A 45 -2.21 -14.58 -0.85
N THR A 46 -0.96 -14.92 -0.54
CA THR A 46 0.13 -13.96 -0.42
C THR A 46 1.38 -14.47 -1.13
N ASP A 47 2.19 -13.54 -1.61
CA ASP A 47 3.49 -13.81 -2.22
C ASP A 47 4.57 -12.93 -1.58
N ASN A 48 5.83 -13.20 -1.93
CA ASN A 48 7.00 -12.44 -1.47
C ASN A 48 7.01 -12.24 0.07
N HIS A 49 6.91 -13.34 0.81
CA HIS A 49 6.91 -13.34 2.28
C HIS A 49 5.79 -12.47 2.90
N GLY A 50 4.61 -12.44 2.28
CA GLY A 50 3.47 -11.68 2.78
C GLY A 50 3.42 -10.22 2.33
N ARG A 51 4.35 -9.78 1.46
CA ARG A 51 4.39 -8.41 0.93
C ARG A 51 3.41 -8.16 -0.21
N ILE A 52 3.02 -9.21 -0.92
CA ILE A 52 1.97 -9.16 -1.94
C ILE A 52 0.74 -9.85 -1.37
N ALA A 53 -0.43 -9.24 -1.53
CA ALA A 53 -1.69 -9.80 -1.07
C ALA A 53 -2.74 -9.79 -2.18
N HIS A 54 -3.37 -10.95 -2.38
CA HIS A 54 -4.55 -11.08 -3.21
C HIS A 54 -5.77 -11.17 -2.30
N VAL A 55 -6.71 -10.25 -2.48
CA VAL A 55 -7.80 -10.02 -1.55
C VAL A 55 -9.12 -10.24 -2.26
N LYS A 56 -9.94 -11.12 -1.69
CA LYS A 56 -11.36 -11.22 -2.03
C LYS A 56 -12.11 -10.15 -1.24
N VAL A 57 -12.75 -9.24 -1.96
CA VAL A 57 -13.45 -8.10 -1.36
C VAL A 57 -14.80 -8.56 -0.81
N ILE A 58 -15.10 -8.12 0.41
CA ILE A 58 -16.37 -8.34 1.09
C ILE A 58 -17.17 -7.04 1.08
N GLN A 59 -16.53 -5.93 1.47
CA GLN A 59 -17.12 -4.59 1.44
C GLN A 59 -16.10 -3.59 0.88
N TYR A 60 -16.60 -2.57 0.20
CA TYR A 60 -15.84 -1.46 -0.34
C TYR A 60 -16.53 -0.15 0.01
N ILE A 61 -15.76 0.83 0.48
CA ILE A 61 -16.21 2.19 0.77
C ILE A 61 -15.25 3.14 0.08
N GLY A 62 -15.72 4.03 -0.78
CA GLY A 62 -14.89 4.89 -1.62
C GLY A 62 -15.44 5.03 -3.03
N PRO A 63 -14.83 5.81 -3.92
CA PRO A 63 -15.41 6.18 -5.21
C PRO A 63 -15.57 5.00 -6.18
N GLY A 64 -16.55 5.07 -7.08
CA GLY A 64 -16.76 4.08 -8.14
C GLY A 64 -17.33 2.74 -7.63
N ASP A 65 -17.23 1.71 -8.47
CA ASP A 65 -17.79 0.38 -8.19
C ASP A 65 -16.86 -0.49 -7.32
N ALA A 66 -17.47 -1.32 -6.49
CA ALA A 66 -16.74 -2.28 -5.65
C ALA A 66 -16.11 -3.40 -6.51
N PRO A 67 -14.79 -3.60 -6.48
CA PRO A 67 -14.15 -4.72 -7.18
C PRO A 67 -14.42 -6.02 -6.43
N LYS A 68 -14.48 -7.15 -7.13
CA LYS A 68 -14.61 -8.47 -6.47
C LYS A 68 -13.30 -8.99 -5.91
N LEU A 69 -12.19 -8.60 -6.53
CA LEU A 69 -10.85 -9.06 -6.19
C LEU A 69 -9.86 -7.93 -6.41
N VAL A 70 -8.89 -7.81 -5.51
CA VAL A 70 -7.81 -6.84 -5.60
C VAL A 70 -6.47 -7.56 -5.45
N HIS A 71 -5.57 -7.31 -6.39
CA HIS A 71 -4.17 -7.72 -6.32
C HIS A 71 -3.35 -6.51 -5.89
N PHE A 72 -2.94 -6.46 -4.62
CA PHE A 72 -2.10 -5.37 -4.17
C PHE A 72 -0.66 -5.57 -4.68
N PRO A 73 0.01 -4.50 -5.13
CA PRO A 73 1.43 -4.57 -5.44
C PRO A 73 2.23 -4.90 -4.17
N ALA A 74 3.50 -5.27 -4.37
CA ALA A 74 4.40 -5.53 -3.25
C ALA A 74 4.54 -4.29 -2.36
N THR A 75 4.36 -4.49 -1.06
CA THR A 75 4.66 -3.49 -0.04
C THR A 75 6.18 -3.32 0.12
N THR A 76 6.61 -2.12 0.54
CA THR A 76 8.02 -1.77 0.69
C THR A 76 8.49 -1.99 2.12
N PRO A 77 9.76 -2.31 2.38
CA PRO A 77 10.28 -2.30 3.73
C PRO A 77 10.16 -0.91 4.37
N SER A 78 9.88 -0.84 5.66
CA SER A 78 10.01 0.42 6.41
C SER A 78 11.43 0.98 6.26
N ALA A 79 11.54 2.26 5.87
CA ALA A 79 12.82 2.96 5.80
C ALA A 79 13.44 3.20 7.18
N VAL A 80 12.63 3.09 8.24
CA VAL A 80 13.02 3.30 9.62
C VAL A 80 13.11 1.93 10.27
N GLY A 81 14.28 1.28 10.18
CA GLY A 81 14.53 -0.08 10.69
C GLY A 81 14.36 -0.29 12.21
N ILE A 82 13.83 0.71 12.91
CA ILE A 82 13.50 0.70 14.33
C ILE A 82 12.05 0.23 14.53
N CYS A 83 11.17 0.48 13.55
CA CYS A 83 9.77 0.10 13.64
C CYS A 83 9.49 -1.16 12.83
N GLU A 84 8.66 -2.02 13.41
CA GLU A 84 8.35 -3.30 12.83
C GLU A 84 7.74 -3.16 11.44
N ASP A 85 8.25 -3.95 10.50
CA ASP A 85 7.87 -3.90 9.10
C ASP A 85 6.48 -4.54 8.89
N MET A 86 5.44 -3.75 9.18
CA MET A 86 4.03 -4.16 9.07
C MET A 86 3.64 -4.56 7.64
N SER A 87 4.45 -4.18 6.66
CA SER A 87 4.33 -4.53 5.24
C SER A 87 4.39 -6.05 4.97
N THR A 88 4.89 -6.85 5.93
CA THR A 88 5.06 -8.33 5.81
C THR A 88 3.95 -9.15 6.46
N ARG A 89 2.85 -8.52 6.90
CA ARG A 89 1.92 -9.15 7.86
C ARG A 89 0.62 -9.71 7.28
N TYR A 90 0.42 -9.68 5.97
CA TYR A 90 -0.78 -10.28 5.39
C TYR A 90 -0.70 -11.81 5.50
N LYS A 91 -1.75 -12.42 6.03
CA LYS A 91 -1.87 -13.87 6.18
C LYS A 91 -3.06 -14.36 5.39
N ALA A 92 -2.86 -15.39 4.57
CA ALA A 92 -3.93 -16.06 3.87
C ALA A 92 -5.00 -16.57 4.86
N GLY A 93 -6.27 -16.45 4.48
CA GLY A 93 -7.43 -16.77 5.30
C GLY A 93 -7.82 -15.71 6.33
N LYS A 94 -7.01 -14.67 6.56
CA LYS A 94 -7.35 -13.59 7.49
C LYS A 94 -8.05 -12.43 6.78
N THR A 95 -8.94 -11.78 7.51
CA THR A 95 -9.72 -10.63 7.02
C THR A 95 -9.13 -9.34 7.58
N TYR A 96 -9.09 -8.30 6.76
CA TYR A 96 -8.55 -7.00 7.13
C TYR A 96 -9.41 -5.88 6.56
N PHE A 97 -9.31 -4.70 7.18
CA PHE A 97 -9.65 -3.42 6.58
C PHE A 97 -8.40 -2.82 5.96
N PHE A 98 -8.35 -2.72 4.64
CA PHE A 98 -7.26 -2.10 3.88
C PHE A 98 -7.62 -0.66 3.58
N TYR A 99 -6.75 0.25 3.98
CA TYR A 99 -6.83 1.69 3.73
C TYR A 99 -6.07 2.02 2.45
N LEU A 100 -6.70 2.75 1.52
CA LEU A 100 -6.18 2.96 0.17
C LEU A 100 -5.86 4.41 -0.12
N LYS A 101 -4.74 4.63 -0.79
CA LYS A 101 -4.37 5.90 -1.41
C LYS A 101 -4.79 5.98 -2.88
N LYS A 102 -4.91 4.83 -3.55
CA LYS A 102 -5.29 4.75 -4.97
C LYS A 102 -6.21 3.56 -5.21
N VAL A 103 -7.26 3.78 -6.00
CA VAL A 103 -8.26 2.78 -6.40
C VAL A 103 -8.18 2.49 -7.91
N GLY A 104 -8.87 1.44 -8.36
CA GLY A 104 -8.96 1.09 -9.78
C GLY A 104 -7.86 0.12 -10.26
N PRO A 105 -7.50 0.12 -11.55
CA PRO A 105 -6.62 -0.88 -12.16
C PRO A 105 -5.23 -1.02 -11.51
N ASP A 106 -4.69 0.08 -10.97
CA ASP A 106 -3.40 0.14 -10.29
C ASP A 106 -3.62 0.54 -8.80
N PRO A 107 -4.17 -0.35 -7.95
CA PRO A 107 -4.52 -0.01 -6.58
C PRO A 107 -3.27 0.14 -5.69
N GLU A 108 -3.34 1.02 -4.69
CA GLU A 108 -2.24 1.27 -3.74
C GLU A 108 -2.78 1.41 -2.32
N VAL A 109 -2.18 0.67 -1.39
CA VAL A 109 -2.43 0.82 0.05
C VAL A 109 -1.86 2.15 0.56
N LEU A 110 -2.44 2.69 1.62
CA LEU A 110 -2.14 4.05 2.10
C LEU A 110 -0.65 4.29 2.36
N PHE A 111 -0.02 3.38 3.09
CA PHE A 111 1.38 3.42 3.52
C PHE A 111 2.09 2.10 3.20
N PRO A 112 2.64 1.92 2.00
CA PRO A 112 3.26 0.64 1.61
C PRO A 112 4.47 0.24 2.46
N GLY A 113 5.10 1.19 3.17
CA GLY A 113 6.19 0.94 4.11
C GLY A 113 5.78 0.88 5.59
N ALA A 114 4.50 1.03 5.89
CA ALA A 114 3.98 1.09 7.25
C ALA A 114 2.62 0.38 7.35
N LYS A 115 1.89 0.64 8.43
CA LYS A 115 0.59 0.02 8.66
C LYS A 115 -0.46 0.62 7.72
N SER A 116 -1.01 -0.19 6.82
CA SER A 116 -2.11 0.22 5.91
C SER A 116 -3.36 -0.64 6.05
N ALA A 117 -3.36 -1.53 7.02
CA ALA A 117 -4.48 -2.41 7.24
C ALA A 117 -4.68 -2.73 8.71
N LEU A 118 -5.95 -2.88 9.09
CA LEU A 118 -6.36 -3.35 10.41
C LEU A 118 -6.86 -4.79 10.32
N PRO A 119 -6.27 -5.75 11.05
CA PRO A 119 -6.79 -7.11 11.08
C PRO A 119 -8.16 -7.13 11.75
N VAL A 120 -9.05 -7.98 11.23
CA VAL A 120 -10.24 -8.43 11.95
C VAL A 120 -9.82 -9.65 12.77
N GLU A 121 -9.87 -9.51 14.09
CA GLU A 121 -9.49 -10.54 15.05
C GLU A 121 -10.52 -11.69 15.07
N ASP A 122 -10.13 -12.84 15.61
CA ASP A 122 -10.94 -14.07 15.57
C ASP A 122 -12.26 -13.97 16.39
N ASN A 123 -12.31 -13.05 17.35
CA ASN A 123 -13.52 -12.69 18.11
C ASN A 123 -14.43 -11.67 17.36
N ASN A 124 -14.16 -11.41 16.08
CA ASN A 124 -14.87 -10.45 15.24
C ASN A 124 -14.81 -9.01 15.78
N THR A 125 -13.63 -8.59 16.25
CA THR A 125 -13.32 -7.19 16.61
C THR A 125 -12.16 -6.64 15.81
N VAL A 126 -12.07 -5.32 15.70
CA VAL A 126 -10.96 -4.59 15.10
C VAL A 126 -10.39 -3.69 16.16
N ARG A 127 -9.10 -3.79 16.44
CA ARG A 127 -8.44 -2.82 17.32
C ARG A 127 -8.13 -1.56 16.52
N VAL A 128 -8.91 -0.50 16.77
CA VAL A 128 -8.83 0.79 16.07
C VAL A 128 -7.76 1.69 16.70
N ASP A 129 -7.55 1.56 18.01
CA ASP A 129 -6.45 2.18 18.75
C ASP A 129 -5.87 1.30 19.88
N ILE A 130 -4.92 1.81 20.66
CA ILE A 130 -4.26 1.02 21.72
C ILE A 130 -5.23 0.53 22.81
N ALA A 131 -6.29 1.28 23.10
CA ALA A 131 -7.24 1.04 24.18
C ALA A 131 -8.62 0.54 23.70
N HIS A 132 -8.95 0.75 22.43
CA HIS A 132 -10.30 0.52 21.91
C HIS A 132 -10.35 -0.56 20.83
N ASN A 133 -11.35 -1.43 20.99
CA ASN A 133 -11.75 -2.40 20.00
C ASN A 133 -13.16 -2.07 19.53
N GLU A 134 -13.39 -2.21 18.24
CA GLU A 134 -14.68 -1.98 17.62
C GLU A 134 -15.18 -3.21 16.87
N SER A 135 -16.48 -3.24 16.60
CA SER A 135 -17.03 -4.21 15.66
C SER A 135 -16.65 -3.81 14.23
N PRO A 136 -16.41 -4.77 13.31
CA PRO A 136 -16.18 -4.46 11.91
C PRO A 136 -17.27 -3.61 11.25
N SER A 137 -18.51 -3.69 11.73
CA SER A 137 -19.60 -2.85 11.21
C SER A 137 -19.46 -1.39 11.63
N ALA A 138 -18.97 -1.13 12.86
CA ALA A 138 -18.76 0.22 13.37
C ALA A 138 -17.65 0.91 12.58
N VAL A 139 -16.49 0.26 12.43
CA VAL A 139 -15.37 0.76 11.61
C VAL A 139 -15.80 1.08 10.17
N ALA A 140 -16.56 0.20 9.53
CA ALA A 140 -17.05 0.42 8.18
C ALA A 140 -18.01 1.63 8.10
N GLN A 141 -18.92 1.76 9.06
CA GLN A 141 -19.91 2.83 9.10
C GLN A 141 -19.28 4.18 9.42
N GLU A 142 -18.30 4.21 10.32
CA GLU A 142 -17.56 5.41 10.68
C GLU A 142 -16.81 5.96 9.46
N PHE A 143 -16.02 5.13 8.78
CA PHE A 143 -15.33 5.53 7.55
C PHE A 143 -16.32 6.00 6.47
N ALA A 144 -17.39 5.25 6.24
CA ALA A 144 -18.44 5.64 5.28
C ALA A 144 -19.04 7.01 5.59
N SER A 145 -19.33 7.28 6.87
CA SER A 145 -19.92 8.54 7.31
C SER A 145 -18.92 9.70 7.17
N ALA A 146 -17.66 9.48 7.55
CA ALA A 146 -16.60 10.49 7.43
C ALA A 146 -16.33 10.89 5.97
N HIS A 147 -16.40 9.93 5.05
CA HIS A 147 -16.13 10.15 3.62
C HIS A 147 -17.37 10.45 2.78
N HIS A 148 -18.57 10.45 3.38
CA HIS A 148 -19.85 10.57 2.66
C HIS A 148 -20.03 9.52 1.56
N GLU A 149 -19.57 8.31 1.82
CA GLU A 149 -19.56 7.18 0.88
C GLU A 149 -20.50 6.08 1.33
N GLU A 150 -21.00 5.30 0.37
CA GLU A 150 -21.83 4.13 0.67
C GLU A 150 -20.99 2.87 0.87
N ILE A 151 -21.46 1.99 1.76
CA ILE A 151 -20.88 0.65 1.92
C ILE A 151 -21.39 -0.25 0.79
N LYS A 152 -20.51 -0.57 -0.16
CA LYS A 152 -20.81 -1.37 -1.34
C LYS A 152 -20.35 -2.81 -1.18
N THR A 153 -21.12 -3.74 -1.74
CA THR A 153 -20.76 -5.15 -1.87
C THR A 153 -20.49 -5.46 -3.34
N PRO A 154 -19.39 -6.15 -3.69
CA PRO A 154 -19.09 -6.43 -5.09
C PRO A 154 -20.10 -7.39 -5.72
N GLY A 155 -20.54 -7.06 -6.93
CA GLY A 155 -21.37 -7.94 -7.76
C GLY A 155 -20.56 -9.08 -8.41
N GLN A 156 -21.24 -10.09 -8.96
CA GLN A 156 -20.57 -11.23 -9.61
C GLN A 156 -19.74 -10.83 -10.85
N ALA A 157 -20.23 -9.83 -11.59
CA ALA A 157 -19.57 -9.28 -12.77
C ALA A 157 -18.56 -8.16 -12.44
N ALA A 158 -18.35 -7.85 -11.15
CA ALA A 158 -17.45 -6.77 -10.76
C ALA A 158 -16.02 -7.01 -11.23
N GLU A 159 -15.30 -5.90 -11.40
CA GLU A 159 -13.93 -5.88 -11.91
C GLU A 159 -12.94 -6.52 -10.93
N VAL A 160 -11.77 -6.87 -11.48
CA VAL A 160 -10.60 -7.29 -10.72
C VAL A 160 -9.54 -6.20 -10.85
N TRP A 161 -9.10 -5.65 -9.73
CA TRP A 161 -8.07 -4.62 -9.68
C TRP A 161 -6.68 -5.22 -9.52
N GLY A 162 -5.65 -4.49 -9.99
CA GLY A 162 -4.25 -4.90 -9.89
C GLY A 162 -3.89 -6.13 -10.74
N LYS A 163 -4.78 -6.52 -11.66
CA LYS A 163 -4.43 -7.54 -12.66
C LYS A 163 -3.43 -6.89 -13.60
N ASP A 164 -2.20 -7.42 -13.60
CA ASP A 164 -1.17 -7.03 -14.56
C ASP A 164 -1.75 -7.16 -15.97
N ASN A 165 -2.07 -6.01 -16.58
CA ASN A 165 -2.21 -5.90 -18.03
C ASN A 165 -0.80 -5.92 -18.65
N SER A 166 0.09 -6.80 -18.20
CA SER A 166 1.46 -6.92 -18.66
C SER A 166 1.50 -7.16 -20.16
N LEU A 167 0.52 -7.89 -20.70
CA LEU A 167 0.31 -8.03 -22.15
C LEU A 167 0.03 -6.67 -22.83
N SER A 168 -0.80 -5.80 -22.26
CA SER A 168 -1.08 -4.48 -22.84
C SER A 168 0.11 -3.51 -22.73
N ARG A 169 0.88 -3.55 -21.63
CA ARG A 169 2.09 -2.72 -21.49
C ARG A 169 3.22 -3.17 -22.42
N LEU A 170 3.42 -4.48 -22.60
CA LEU A 170 4.38 -5.02 -23.59
C LEU A 170 3.97 -4.68 -25.02
N THR A 171 2.67 -4.72 -25.33
CA THR A 171 2.17 -4.39 -26.68
C THR A 171 2.40 -2.92 -27.02
N ILE A 172 2.19 -2.00 -26.09
CA ILE A 172 2.45 -0.56 -26.29
C ILE A 172 3.95 -0.28 -26.46
N VAL A 173 4.82 -0.92 -25.67
CA VAL A 173 6.28 -0.77 -25.79
C VAL A 173 6.79 -1.37 -27.10
N LEU A 174 6.31 -2.55 -27.51
CA LEU A 174 6.71 -3.18 -28.78
C LEU A 174 6.21 -2.40 -30.02
N LEU A 175 5.02 -1.82 -29.98
CA LEU A 175 4.53 -0.97 -31.07
C LEU A 175 5.35 0.33 -31.21
N SER A 176 5.79 0.91 -30.08
CA SER A 176 6.63 2.11 -30.11
C SER A 176 8.04 1.85 -30.65
N SER A 177 8.63 0.69 -30.37
CA SER A 177 9.97 0.33 -30.85
C SER A 177 9.98 -0.12 -32.32
N ALA A 178 8.94 -0.83 -32.77
CA ALA A 178 8.79 -1.18 -34.18
C ALA A 178 8.65 0.06 -35.08
N GLY A 179 7.90 1.07 -34.62
CA GLY A 179 7.77 2.36 -35.34
C GLY A 179 9.11 3.09 -35.47
N PHE A 180 9.94 3.08 -34.43
CA PHE A 180 11.24 3.76 -34.43
C PHE A 180 12.26 3.08 -35.37
N ILE A 181 12.26 1.75 -35.46
CA ILE A 181 13.12 0.99 -36.36
C ILE A 181 12.75 1.25 -37.83
N ILE A 182 11.46 1.31 -38.15
CA ILE A 182 10.99 1.60 -39.51
C ILE A 182 11.40 3.01 -39.94
N VAL A 183 11.27 4.02 -39.08
CA VAL A 183 11.70 5.39 -39.37
C VAL A 183 13.22 5.45 -39.61
N LEU A 184 14.03 4.76 -38.81
CA LEU A 184 15.48 4.70 -39.00
C LEU A 184 15.89 4.02 -40.32
N LEU A 185 15.20 2.95 -40.70
CA LEU A 185 15.46 2.26 -41.97
C LEU A 185 15.10 3.13 -43.18
N VAL A 186 13.97 3.84 -43.13
CA VAL A 186 13.54 4.74 -44.21
C VAL A 186 14.49 5.93 -44.33
N VAL A 187 14.85 6.58 -43.21
CA VAL A 187 15.80 7.70 -43.22
C VAL A 187 17.19 7.25 -43.67
N GLY A 188 17.66 6.09 -43.20
CA GLY A 188 18.92 5.49 -43.62
C GLY A 188 18.97 5.19 -45.13
N ALA A 189 17.89 4.62 -45.67
CA ALA A 189 17.78 4.35 -47.11
C ALA A 189 17.79 5.64 -47.94
N ILE A 190 17.08 6.69 -47.50
CA ILE A 190 17.06 8.00 -48.18
C ILE A 190 18.45 8.63 -48.20
N VAL A 191 19.16 8.63 -47.06
CA VAL A 191 20.53 9.19 -46.96
C VAL A 191 21.53 8.40 -47.81
N PHE A 192 21.42 7.07 -47.82
CA PHE A 192 22.28 6.21 -48.63
C PHE A 192 22.08 6.44 -50.14
N LEU A 193 20.83 6.57 -50.59
CA LEU A 193 20.50 6.86 -51.98
C LEU A 193 20.97 8.27 -52.40
N LYS A 194 20.92 9.25 -51.49
CA LYS A 194 21.41 10.61 -51.77
C LYS A 194 22.94 10.70 -51.89
N ARG A 195 23.70 9.84 -51.21
CA ARG A 195 25.18 9.80 -51.29
C ARG A 195 25.73 9.10 -52.53
N LYS A 196 24.91 8.31 -53.23
CA LYS A 196 25.31 7.58 -54.45
C LYS A 196 25.03 8.33 -55.76
N LYS A 197 24.42 9.52 -55.70
CA LYS A 197 24.33 10.47 -56.82
C LYS A 197 25.36 11.56 -56.63
#